data_AF-A0A5A7W5J8-F1
#
_entry.id   AF-A0A5A7W5J8-F1
#
_cell.length_a   1.000
_cell.length_b   1.000
_cell.length_c   1.000
_cell.angle_alpha   90.00
_cell.angle_beta   90.00
_cell.angle_gamma   90.00
#
_symmetry.space_group_name_H-M   'P 1'
#
loop_
_entity.id
_entity.type
_entity.pdbx_description
1 polymer ?
#
loop_
_entity_poly.entity_id
_entity_poly.type
_entity_poly.pdbx_seq_one_letter_code
_entity_poly.pdbx_strand_id
1 'polypeptide(L)'
;MLLMLSLVPAATAAARPGDASPPLRPGYVLAASDRGDDNAAPTPGETPDQSQLTIDAPLSFDDPIFVKAKAGTSTIKLPPGSSVTDLSIVENSGESTITCGSSCSLTRVRIQSREGIRCISGNINLTWVYIAATGLGNDHADGLQCYSPGSTGIITVKNSTFKMAGATTAGYWSADDWRGAHVLENVLFEGGAYGLRIPADGGSSVSLKNVYFVRGSFRYGAFSFDVVKGRRINIVQWENVRWVTRQGDRLIVGNQIPRP
;
A
#
# COMPACT_ATOMS: atom_id res chain seq x y z
N MET A 1 12.36 29.35 -54.06
CA MET A 1 10.92 29.43 -54.35
C MET A 1 10.47 28.10 -54.96
N LEU A 2 10.03 27.16 -54.13
CA LEU A 2 9.00 26.16 -54.45
C LEU A 2 8.64 25.45 -53.14
N LEU A 3 7.40 25.66 -52.70
CA LEU A 3 6.75 24.97 -51.58
C LEU A 3 6.42 23.53 -52.02
N MET A 4 6.65 22.54 -51.16
CA MET A 4 5.83 21.34 -51.13
C MET A 4 5.42 21.04 -49.69
N LEU A 5 4.15 21.35 -49.40
CA LEU A 5 3.39 20.82 -48.28
C LEU A 5 3.12 19.33 -48.55
N SER A 6 3.40 18.47 -47.59
CA SER A 6 2.83 17.12 -47.51
C SER A 6 2.07 17.00 -46.20
N LEU A 7 0.74 16.92 -46.33
CA LEU A 7 -0.22 16.58 -45.29
C LEU A 7 -0.17 15.07 -45.03
N VAL A 8 -0.03 14.67 -43.76
CA VAL A 8 -0.33 13.31 -43.30
C VAL A 8 -1.51 13.41 -42.32
N PRO A 9 -2.54 12.56 -42.44
CA PRO A 9 -3.81 12.77 -41.77
C PRO A 9 -3.83 12.27 -40.32
N ALA A 10 -4.73 12.89 -39.54
CA ALA A 10 -5.08 12.52 -38.18
C ALA A 10 -5.69 11.11 -38.13
N ALA A 11 -5.14 10.24 -37.30
CA ALA A 11 -5.75 8.96 -36.96
C ALA A 11 -6.72 9.16 -35.78
N THR A 12 -8.02 9.15 -36.11
CA THR A 12 -9.12 8.95 -35.18
C THR A 12 -9.04 7.54 -34.56
N ALA A 13 -8.78 7.45 -33.26
CA ALA A 13 -8.93 6.21 -32.51
C ALA A 13 -10.43 6.02 -32.18
N ALA A 14 -11.07 5.10 -32.89
CA ALA A 14 -12.42 4.66 -32.60
C ALA A 14 -12.44 3.80 -31.33
N ALA A 15 -13.33 4.15 -30.39
CA ALA A 15 -13.67 3.31 -29.25
C ALA A 15 -14.33 2.01 -29.72
N ARG A 16 -13.82 0.86 -29.26
CA ARG A 16 -14.53 -0.42 -29.41
C ARG A 16 -15.39 -0.67 -28.16
N PRO A 17 -16.69 -1.00 -28.33
CA PRO A 17 -17.56 -1.41 -27.24
C PRO A 17 -17.43 -2.92 -27.00
N GLY A 18 -17.52 -3.31 -25.73
CA GLY A 18 -17.89 -4.66 -25.31
C GLY A 18 -16.74 -5.67 -25.27
N ASP A 19 -16.18 -5.87 -24.07
CA ASP A 19 -15.83 -7.22 -23.65
C ASP A 19 -16.34 -7.41 -22.22
N ALA A 20 -17.40 -8.22 -22.14
CA ALA A 20 -18.00 -8.65 -20.90
C ALA A 20 -16.96 -9.43 -20.07
N SER A 21 -16.82 -9.06 -18.80
CA SER A 21 -16.03 -9.83 -17.85
C SER A 21 -16.55 -11.27 -17.77
N PRO A 22 -15.69 -12.29 -17.86
CA PRO A 22 -16.14 -13.67 -17.67
C PRO A 22 -16.62 -13.88 -16.23
N PRO A 23 -17.60 -14.76 -16.01
CA PRO A 23 -18.20 -14.97 -14.69
C PRO A 23 -17.14 -15.50 -13.70
N LEU A 24 -17.18 -14.93 -12.49
CA LEU A 24 -16.45 -15.41 -11.32
C LEU A 24 -16.74 -16.90 -11.13
N ARG A 25 -15.70 -17.74 -11.30
CA ARG A 25 -15.80 -19.16 -10.93
C ARG A 25 -15.86 -19.28 -9.41
N PRO A 26 -16.73 -20.14 -8.85
CA PRO A 26 -16.80 -20.36 -7.42
C PRO A 26 -15.45 -20.87 -6.89
N GLY A 27 -14.92 -20.16 -5.90
CA GLY A 27 -13.71 -20.57 -5.19
C GLY A 27 -13.92 -21.89 -4.47
N TYR A 28 -12.89 -22.73 -4.50
CA TYR A 28 -12.75 -23.88 -3.62
C TYR A 28 -12.86 -23.44 -2.16
N VAL A 29 -13.92 -23.90 -1.49
CA VAL A 29 -14.05 -23.85 -0.03
C VAL A 29 -13.42 -25.14 0.50
N LEU A 30 -12.27 -25.06 1.16
CA LEU A 30 -11.81 -26.15 2.02
C LEU A 30 -12.57 -26.04 3.35
N ALA A 31 -13.66 -26.79 3.46
CA ALA A 31 -14.31 -27.07 4.73
C ALA A 31 -13.51 -28.17 5.44
N ALA A 32 -12.91 -27.84 6.59
CA ALA A 32 -12.38 -28.85 7.49
C ALA A 32 -13.53 -29.37 8.35
N SER A 33 -14.05 -30.55 7.99
CA SER A 33 -14.78 -31.40 8.92
C SER A 33 -13.79 -32.39 9.52
N ASP A 34 -13.57 -32.35 10.83
CA ASP A 34 -13.10 -33.53 11.54
C ASP A 34 -13.80 -33.63 12.90
N ARG A 35 -14.57 -34.71 13.05
CA ARG A 35 -15.00 -35.25 14.34
C ARG A 35 -13.98 -36.30 14.73
N GLY A 36 -13.27 -36.04 15.82
CA GLY A 36 -12.51 -37.02 16.56
C GLY A 36 -12.54 -36.62 18.02
N ASP A 37 -13.42 -37.27 18.78
CA ASP A 37 -13.43 -37.21 20.24
C ASP A 37 -12.13 -37.84 20.76
N ASP A 38 -11.32 -37.08 21.49
CA ASP A 38 -10.44 -37.64 22.51
C ASP A 38 -10.24 -36.64 23.66
N ASN A 39 -10.75 -37.06 24.81
CA ASN A 39 -10.69 -36.38 26.10
C ASN A 39 -9.25 -36.39 26.64
N ALA A 40 -8.61 -35.22 26.65
CA ALA A 40 -7.62 -34.87 27.66
C ALA A 40 -7.66 -33.34 27.83
N ALA A 41 -8.08 -32.86 29.00
CA ALA A 41 -8.06 -31.43 29.30
C ALA A 41 -6.60 -30.92 29.22
N PRO A 42 -6.27 -29.99 28.32
CA PRO A 42 -4.94 -29.42 28.29
C PRO A 42 -4.77 -28.52 29.52
N THR A 43 -3.71 -28.76 30.27
CA THR A 43 -3.15 -27.84 31.26
C THR A 43 -3.17 -26.41 30.67
N PRO A 44 -3.62 -25.38 31.41
CA PRO A 44 -3.54 -24.01 30.93
C PRO A 44 -2.08 -23.68 30.59
N GLY A 45 -1.77 -23.70 29.29
CA GLY A 45 -0.48 -23.24 28.79
C GLY A 45 -0.31 -21.79 29.21
N GLU A 46 0.89 -21.44 29.64
CA GLU A 46 1.27 -20.07 29.95
C GLU A 46 0.75 -19.14 28.85
N THR A 47 -0.01 -18.12 29.25
CA THR A 47 -0.42 -17.05 28.35
C THR A 47 0.86 -16.50 27.73
N PRO A 48 0.99 -16.43 26.39
CA PRO A 48 2.19 -15.88 25.78
C PRO A 48 2.48 -14.53 26.41
N ASP A 49 3.69 -14.39 26.96
CA ASP A 49 4.18 -13.14 27.54
C ASP A 49 3.85 -12.01 26.56
N GLN A 50 2.86 -11.18 26.93
CA GLN A 50 2.46 -9.98 26.20
C GLN A 50 3.51 -8.88 26.41
N SER A 51 4.79 -9.24 26.28
CA SER A 51 5.86 -8.28 26.09
C SER A 51 5.40 -7.35 24.97
N GLN A 52 5.18 -6.10 25.37
CA GLN A 52 4.57 -5.09 24.55
C GLN A 52 5.56 -4.80 23.43
N LEU A 53 5.42 -5.51 22.30
CA LEU A 53 6.21 -5.27 21.10
C LEU A 53 6.01 -3.81 20.71
N THR A 54 7.06 -3.01 20.85
CA THR A 54 7.08 -1.64 20.36
C THR A 54 7.07 -1.71 18.85
N ILE A 55 6.01 -1.16 18.24
CA ILE A 55 5.94 -1.01 16.79
C ILE A 55 6.69 0.26 16.43
N ASP A 56 7.81 0.10 15.73
CA ASP A 56 8.68 1.21 15.30
C ASP A 56 8.09 1.98 14.11
N ALA A 57 6.86 2.48 14.22
CA ALA A 57 6.17 3.27 13.21
C ALA A 57 5.33 4.38 13.88
N PRO A 58 5.15 5.55 13.24
CA PRO A 58 4.38 6.64 13.82
C PRO A 58 2.89 6.27 13.96
N LEU A 59 2.29 6.48 15.13
CA LEU A 59 0.92 6.01 15.39
C LEU A 59 -0.17 7.07 15.14
N SER A 60 0.22 8.33 15.01
CA SER A 60 -0.68 9.45 14.76
C SER A 60 -0.07 10.50 13.83
N PHE A 61 -0.92 11.38 13.32
CA PHE A 61 -0.46 12.53 12.54
C PHE A 61 0.45 13.44 13.40
N ASP A 62 0.15 13.56 14.70
CA ASP A 62 0.89 14.36 15.68
C ASP A 62 2.02 13.62 16.39
N ASP A 63 2.50 12.52 15.81
CA ASP A 63 3.61 11.75 16.37
C ASP A 63 4.86 12.63 16.57
N PRO A 64 5.55 12.56 17.71
CA PRO A 64 6.73 13.39 18.01
C PRO A 64 7.84 13.31 16.96
N ILE A 65 7.92 12.24 16.17
CA ILE A 65 8.88 12.14 15.06
C ILE A 65 8.72 13.29 14.04
N PHE A 66 7.53 13.88 13.94
CA PHE A 66 7.20 14.96 13.02
C PHE A 66 7.30 16.37 13.64
N VAL A 67 7.87 16.52 14.84
CA VAL A 67 7.94 17.83 15.53
C VAL A 67 8.66 18.92 14.73
N LYS A 68 9.56 18.53 13.82
CA LYS A 68 10.29 19.46 12.93
C LYS A 68 9.58 19.71 11.59
N ALA A 69 8.47 19.03 11.32
CA ALA A 69 7.81 19.07 10.02
C ALA A 69 7.22 20.44 9.73
N LYS A 70 7.57 21.01 8.57
CA LYS A 70 7.07 22.31 8.11
C LYS A 70 5.72 22.13 7.42
N ALA A 71 4.79 23.02 7.71
CA ALA A 71 3.46 22.98 7.10
C ALA A 71 3.50 23.33 5.60
N GLY A 72 2.71 22.61 4.81
CA GLY A 72 2.39 22.88 3.42
C GLY A 72 0.92 22.58 3.14
N THR A 73 0.37 23.19 2.08
CA THR A 73 -1.07 23.10 1.76
C THR A 73 -1.35 22.77 0.28
N SER A 74 -0.30 22.46 -0.49
CA SER A 74 -0.38 22.22 -1.93
C SER A 74 0.23 20.89 -2.31
N THR A 75 -0.26 20.31 -3.41
CA THR A 75 0.35 19.15 -4.06
C THR A 75 1.75 19.48 -4.58
N ILE A 76 2.67 18.52 -4.55
CA ILE A 76 4.07 18.69 -4.97
C ILE A 76 4.42 17.65 -6.05
N LYS A 77 5.02 18.10 -7.15
CA LYS A 77 5.69 17.22 -8.12
C LYS A 77 7.19 17.27 -7.90
N LEU A 78 7.75 16.13 -7.55
CA LEU A 78 9.17 16.01 -7.23
C LEU A 78 10.01 15.73 -8.48
N PRO A 79 11.08 16.53 -8.71
CA PRO A 79 12.06 16.22 -9.75
C PRO A 79 12.73 14.85 -9.51
N PRO A 80 13.23 14.19 -10.57
CA PRO A 80 14.00 12.95 -10.44
C PRO A 80 15.17 13.08 -9.46
N GLY A 81 15.33 12.09 -8.60
CA GLY A 81 16.40 12.01 -7.59
C GLY A 81 16.22 12.92 -6.37
N SER A 82 15.13 13.70 -6.31
CA SER A 82 14.93 14.65 -5.22
C SER A 82 14.60 13.97 -3.89
N SER A 83 14.88 14.68 -2.81
CA SER A 83 14.55 14.26 -1.45
C SER A 83 13.76 15.35 -0.74
N VAL A 84 12.78 14.93 0.05
CA VAL A 84 12.00 15.80 0.93
C VAL A 84 12.18 15.31 2.36
N THR A 85 12.34 16.26 3.27
CA THR A 85 12.48 15.96 4.69
C THR A 85 11.72 16.97 5.52
N ASP A 86 11.14 16.52 6.64
CA ASP A 86 10.46 17.38 7.60
C ASP A 86 9.32 18.19 6.95
N LEU A 87 8.34 17.49 6.36
CA LEU A 87 7.21 18.09 5.66
C LEU A 87 5.88 17.56 6.20
N SER A 88 4.92 18.47 6.39
CA SER A 88 3.57 18.19 6.85
C SER A 88 2.58 18.80 5.88
N ILE A 89 1.87 18.00 5.10
CA ILE A 89 0.85 18.51 4.17
C ILE A 89 -0.54 18.11 4.65
N VAL A 90 -1.44 19.09 4.66
CA VAL A 90 -2.89 18.87 4.76
C VAL A 90 -3.54 19.52 3.55
N GLU A 91 -4.16 18.73 2.68
CA GLU A 91 -4.81 19.21 1.45
C GLU A 91 -5.93 18.25 1.02
N ASN A 92 -6.91 18.68 0.21
CA ASN A 92 -8.08 17.85 -0.13
C ASN A 92 -8.48 17.92 -1.61
N SER A 93 -7.52 18.18 -2.51
CA SER A 93 -7.76 18.38 -3.93
C SER A 93 -8.35 17.16 -4.64
N GLY A 94 -8.03 15.95 -4.17
CA GLY A 94 -8.36 14.69 -4.85
C GLY A 94 -7.25 14.20 -5.77
N GLU A 95 -6.23 15.03 -6.01
CA GLU A 95 -4.99 14.64 -6.69
C GLU A 95 -4.00 14.02 -5.70
N SER A 96 -2.99 13.31 -6.20
CA SER A 96 -1.89 12.83 -5.35
C SER A 96 -1.16 14.01 -4.70
N THR A 97 -1.08 14.03 -3.37
CA THR A 97 -0.38 15.08 -2.63
C THR A 97 1.09 15.21 -3.03
N ILE A 98 1.80 14.10 -3.18
CA ILE A 98 3.20 14.10 -3.67
C ILE A 98 3.32 13.15 -4.86
N THR A 99 3.75 13.66 -6.01
CA THR A 99 4.11 12.83 -7.17
C THR A 99 5.62 12.70 -7.28
N CYS A 100 6.14 11.48 -7.13
CA CYS A 100 7.50 11.12 -7.50
C CYS A 100 7.54 10.65 -8.97
N GLY A 101 7.98 11.53 -9.87
CA GLY A 101 8.07 11.22 -11.31
C GLY A 101 9.16 10.20 -11.67
N SER A 102 10.17 10.05 -10.79
CA SER A 102 11.19 9.02 -10.85
C SER A 102 11.68 8.75 -9.42
N SER A 103 12.89 8.21 -9.25
CA SER A 103 13.49 7.96 -7.94
C SER A 103 13.34 9.18 -7.01
N CYS A 104 12.91 8.96 -5.78
CA CYS A 104 12.74 10.02 -4.78
C CYS A 104 12.93 9.46 -3.37
N SER A 105 13.20 10.33 -2.40
CA SER A 105 13.24 9.93 -0.99
C SER A 105 12.43 10.87 -0.11
N LEU A 106 11.55 10.34 0.73
CA LEU A 106 10.76 11.10 1.69
C LEU A 106 11.13 10.65 3.11
N THR A 107 11.51 11.59 3.97
CA THR A 107 11.89 11.32 5.37
C THR A 107 11.14 12.23 6.33
N ARG A 108 10.49 11.67 7.36
CA ARG A 108 9.70 12.47 8.33
C ARG A 108 8.66 13.35 7.62
N VAL A 109 7.89 12.71 6.74
CA VAL A 109 6.81 13.34 5.98
C VAL A 109 5.47 12.85 6.49
N ARG A 110 4.55 13.75 6.80
CA ARG A 110 3.17 13.41 7.15
C ARG A 110 2.19 14.08 6.19
N ILE A 111 1.19 13.32 5.76
CA ILE A 111 0.18 13.75 4.79
C ILE A 111 -1.19 13.42 5.35
N GLN A 112 -2.10 14.39 5.31
CA GLN A 112 -3.52 14.18 5.49
C GLN A 112 -4.25 14.69 4.24
N SER A 113 -4.81 13.78 3.44
CA SER A 113 -5.38 14.16 2.15
C SER A 113 -6.46 13.21 1.60
N ARG A 114 -6.86 13.42 0.33
CA ARG A 114 -7.67 12.45 -0.43
C ARG A 114 -6.81 11.36 -1.07
N GLU A 115 -5.59 11.66 -1.48
CA GLU A 115 -4.64 10.69 -2.03
C GLU A 115 -3.21 11.07 -1.63
N GLY A 116 -2.42 10.12 -1.13
CA GLY A 116 -1.10 10.39 -0.56
C GLY A 116 -0.02 10.59 -1.62
N ILE A 117 0.71 9.52 -1.92
CA ILE A 117 1.91 9.56 -2.75
C ILE A 117 1.67 8.78 -4.05
N ARG A 118 2.02 9.39 -5.18
CA ARG A 118 2.10 8.71 -6.48
C ARG A 118 3.54 8.48 -6.91
N CYS A 119 3.86 7.25 -7.30
CA CYS A 119 5.16 6.83 -7.79
C CYS A 119 5.05 6.35 -9.23
N ILE A 120 5.84 6.95 -10.11
CA ILE A 120 5.84 6.62 -11.53
C ILE A 120 6.91 5.56 -11.83
N SER A 121 8.16 5.78 -11.46
CA SER A 121 9.28 4.88 -11.76
C SER A 121 10.45 5.05 -10.78
N GLY A 122 11.44 4.15 -10.87
CA GLY A 122 12.70 4.29 -10.15
C GLY A 122 12.63 3.88 -8.67
N ASN A 123 13.65 4.27 -7.91
CA ASN A 123 13.79 3.87 -6.51
C ASN A 123 13.13 4.88 -5.59
N ILE A 124 12.10 4.44 -4.90
CA ILE A 124 11.31 5.28 -3.98
C ILE A 124 11.61 4.84 -2.57
N ASN A 125 12.15 5.75 -1.75
CA ASN A 125 12.51 5.47 -0.37
C ASN A 125 11.66 6.32 0.57
N LEU A 126 10.80 5.68 1.35
CA LEU A 126 9.97 6.31 2.36
C LEU A 126 10.45 5.86 3.73
N THR A 127 10.76 6.80 4.63
CA THR A 127 11.17 6.47 6.00
C THR A 127 10.54 7.46 6.98
N TRP A 128 9.94 6.96 8.07
CA TRP A 128 9.19 7.81 9.00
C TRP A 128 8.11 8.61 8.29
N VAL A 129 7.22 7.93 7.58
CA VAL A 129 6.11 8.57 6.86
C VAL A 129 4.78 8.21 7.52
N TYR A 130 3.88 9.18 7.62
CA TYR A 130 2.50 8.96 8.06
C TYR A 130 1.53 9.48 7.01
N ILE A 131 0.78 8.58 6.35
CA ILE A 131 -0.22 8.96 5.35
C ILE A 131 -1.61 8.64 5.88
N ALA A 132 -2.40 9.68 6.10
CA ALA A 132 -3.83 9.59 6.31
C ALA A 132 -4.56 10.03 5.03
N ALA A 133 -5.25 9.10 4.39
CA ALA A 133 -6.00 9.38 3.17
C ALA A 133 -7.48 9.00 3.35
N THR A 134 -8.38 9.90 2.95
CA THR A 134 -9.83 9.67 2.98
C THR A 134 -10.41 9.78 1.59
N GLY A 135 -10.79 8.64 1.01
CA GLY A 135 -11.37 8.57 -0.33
C GLY A 135 -12.85 8.90 -0.33
N LEU A 136 -13.33 9.52 -1.41
CA LEU A 136 -14.74 9.84 -1.64
C LEU A 136 -15.23 9.22 -2.95
N GLY A 137 -16.43 8.64 -2.95
CA GLY A 137 -17.05 8.13 -4.18
C GLY A 137 -16.20 7.06 -4.88
N ASN A 138 -15.73 7.37 -6.09
CA ASN A 138 -14.93 6.50 -6.94
C ASN A 138 -13.45 6.92 -7.02
N ASP A 139 -12.96 7.69 -6.05
CA ASP A 139 -11.56 8.09 -5.99
C ASP A 139 -10.61 6.89 -5.98
N HIS A 140 -9.49 7.02 -6.71
CA HIS A 140 -8.32 6.16 -6.54
C HIS A 140 -7.47 6.66 -5.36
N ALA A 141 -8.13 6.87 -4.22
CA ALA A 141 -7.52 7.35 -3.00
C ALA A 141 -6.67 6.22 -2.40
N ASP A 142 -5.36 6.30 -2.59
CA ASP A 142 -4.37 5.38 -2.03
C ASP A 142 -3.38 6.15 -1.15
N GLY A 143 -2.84 5.47 -0.13
CA GLY A 143 -1.78 6.05 0.68
C GLY A 143 -0.48 6.18 -0.12
N LEU A 144 -0.11 5.11 -0.82
CA LEU A 144 0.97 5.05 -1.79
C LEU A 144 0.51 4.28 -3.03
N GLN A 145 0.50 4.94 -4.18
CA GLN A 145 0.17 4.34 -5.46
C GLN A 145 1.41 4.29 -6.37
N CYS A 146 1.80 3.09 -6.79
CA CYS A 146 2.75 2.91 -7.89
C CYS A 146 1.95 2.64 -9.17
N TYR A 147 1.90 3.61 -10.08
CA TYR A 147 1.10 3.51 -11.30
C TYR A 147 1.84 4.16 -12.47
N SER A 148 2.32 3.32 -13.38
CA SER A 148 2.88 3.69 -14.67
C SER A 148 3.20 2.40 -15.43
N PRO A 149 2.34 1.96 -16.36
CA PRO A 149 2.49 0.66 -17.00
C PRO A 149 3.87 0.42 -17.62
N GLY A 150 4.45 -0.75 -17.34
CA GLY A 150 5.79 -1.15 -17.80
C GLY A 150 6.95 -0.46 -17.07
N SER A 151 6.68 0.45 -16.13
CA SER A 151 7.72 1.07 -15.31
C SER A 151 8.28 0.08 -14.29
N THR A 152 9.52 0.33 -13.86
CA THR A 152 10.24 -0.54 -12.93
C THR A 152 10.92 0.27 -11.83
N GLY A 153 11.12 -0.35 -10.68
CA GLY A 153 11.82 0.27 -9.56
C GLY A 153 11.94 -0.59 -8.31
N ILE A 154 12.47 0.01 -7.26
CA ILE A 154 12.47 -0.56 -5.91
C ILE A 154 11.74 0.41 -5.00
N ILE A 155 10.67 -0.07 -4.38
CA ILE A 155 9.92 0.68 -3.37
C ILE A 155 10.38 0.19 -2.00
N THR A 156 10.99 1.07 -1.24
CA THR A 156 11.42 0.81 0.14
C THR A 156 10.62 1.68 1.08
N VAL A 157 9.86 1.05 1.98
CA VAL A 157 9.10 1.76 3.02
C VAL A 157 9.54 1.27 4.38
N LYS A 158 9.99 2.20 5.23
CA LYS A 158 10.48 1.90 6.57
C LYS A 158 9.81 2.76 7.64
N ASN A 159 9.51 2.16 8.79
CA ASN A 159 9.05 2.89 9.98
C ASN A 159 7.87 3.83 9.67
N SER A 160 6.86 3.34 8.97
CA SER A 160 5.82 4.19 8.37
C SER A 160 4.42 3.63 8.58
N THR A 161 3.43 4.51 8.49
CA THR A 161 2.02 4.18 8.73
C THR A 161 1.14 4.69 7.61
N PHE A 162 0.23 3.82 7.15
CA PHE A 162 -0.84 4.15 6.21
C PHE A 162 -2.18 3.97 6.92
N LYS A 163 -2.90 5.07 7.14
CA LYS A 163 -4.21 5.10 7.80
C LYS A 163 -5.29 5.58 6.83
N MET A 164 -6.02 4.64 6.26
CA MET A 164 -6.98 4.87 5.18
C MET A 164 -8.42 4.91 5.71
N ALA A 165 -9.23 5.77 5.11
CA ALA A 165 -10.65 5.90 5.43
C ALA A 165 -11.49 6.11 4.15
N GLY A 166 -12.80 5.99 4.28
CA GLY A 166 -13.73 6.20 3.16
C GLY A 166 -13.54 5.20 2.02
N ALA A 167 -13.73 5.66 0.78
CA ALA A 167 -13.69 4.85 -0.44
C ALA A 167 -12.24 4.71 -1.00
N THR A 168 -11.29 4.34 -0.15
CA THR A 168 -9.88 4.13 -0.53
C THR A 168 -9.63 2.72 -1.09
N THR A 169 -8.73 2.59 -2.07
CA THR A 169 -8.38 1.27 -2.64
C THR A 169 -7.42 0.52 -1.73
N ALA A 170 -6.28 1.11 -1.37
CA ALA A 170 -5.40 0.53 -0.39
C ALA A 170 -4.49 1.54 0.35
N GLY A 171 -3.88 1.10 1.45
CA GLY A 171 -2.76 1.81 2.05
C GLY A 171 -1.56 1.88 1.09
N TYR A 172 -1.26 0.77 0.44
CA TYR A 172 -0.33 0.67 -0.67
C TYR A 172 -1.04 -0.03 -1.83
N TRP A 173 -1.05 0.57 -3.02
CA TRP A 173 -1.42 -0.10 -4.27
C TRP A 173 -0.31 -0.02 -5.35
N SER A 174 0.20 -1.16 -5.80
CA SER A 174 0.96 -1.25 -7.07
C SER A 174 -0.01 -1.62 -8.17
N ALA A 175 -0.04 -0.89 -9.28
CA ALA A 175 -1.05 -1.05 -10.31
C ALA A 175 -0.45 -1.27 -11.70
N ASP A 176 -1.23 -1.94 -12.54
CA ASP A 176 -1.13 -1.94 -14.00
C ASP A 176 0.26 -2.21 -14.56
N ASP A 177 0.84 -3.39 -14.28
CA ASP A 177 2.15 -3.83 -14.79
C ASP A 177 3.33 -2.95 -14.32
N TRP A 178 3.20 -2.26 -13.17
CA TRP A 178 4.35 -1.70 -12.46
C TRP A 178 5.20 -2.83 -11.85
N ARG A 179 6.51 -2.83 -12.13
CA ARG A 179 7.41 -3.97 -11.91
C ARG A 179 8.48 -3.67 -10.87
N GLY A 180 9.02 -4.72 -10.27
CA GLY A 180 10.23 -4.66 -9.45
C GLY A 180 10.00 -5.13 -8.02
N ALA A 181 10.70 -4.52 -7.07
CA ALA A 181 10.74 -4.99 -5.69
C ALA A 181 9.97 -4.05 -4.75
N HIS A 182 9.22 -4.64 -3.83
CA HIS A 182 8.47 -3.96 -2.78
C HIS A 182 9.00 -4.43 -1.42
N VAL A 183 9.74 -3.56 -0.73
CA VAL A 183 10.42 -3.86 0.53
C VAL A 183 9.81 -3.01 1.64
N LEU A 184 9.13 -3.66 2.58
CA LEU A 184 8.44 -2.99 3.68
C LEU A 184 8.99 -3.50 5.02
N GLU A 185 9.49 -2.59 5.85
CA GLU A 185 10.05 -2.89 7.16
C GLU A 185 9.46 -1.97 8.25
N ASN A 186 8.91 -2.53 9.33
CA ASN A 186 8.27 -1.75 10.40
C ASN A 186 7.13 -0.87 9.84
N VAL A 187 6.17 -1.47 9.16
CA VAL A 187 5.07 -0.74 8.49
C VAL A 187 3.72 -1.12 9.11
N LEU A 188 2.91 -0.12 9.41
CA LEU A 188 1.55 -0.29 9.91
C LEU A 188 0.54 0.10 8.83
N PHE A 189 -0.41 -0.81 8.57
CA PHE A 189 -1.59 -0.55 7.75
C PHE A 189 -2.85 -0.55 8.62
N GLU A 190 -3.67 0.48 8.44
CA GLU A 190 -4.96 0.64 9.11
C GLU A 190 -5.98 1.15 8.10
N GLY A 191 -7.10 0.44 7.93
CA GLY A 191 -8.20 0.90 7.09
C GLY A 191 -8.05 0.66 5.59
N GLY A 192 -9.08 1.07 4.84
CA GLY A 192 -9.15 0.98 3.38
C GLY A 192 -9.72 -0.34 2.87
N ALA A 193 -9.83 -0.49 1.54
CA ALA A 193 -10.33 -1.75 1.00
C ALA A 193 -9.34 -2.89 1.22
N TYR A 194 -8.05 -2.60 1.01
CA TYR A 194 -6.92 -3.43 1.42
C TYR A 194 -5.87 -2.62 2.18
N GLY A 195 -5.05 -3.26 3.01
CA GLY A 195 -3.83 -2.62 3.51
C GLY A 195 -2.76 -2.53 2.42
N LEU A 196 -2.45 -3.68 1.81
CA LEU A 196 -1.43 -3.83 0.77
C LEU A 196 -1.99 -4.56 -0.45
N ARG A 197 -1.99 -3.94 -1.63
CA ARG A 197 -2.49 -4.55 -2.88
C ARG A 197 -1.42 -4.51 -3.97
N ILE A 198 -1.02 -5.68 -4.46
CA ILE A 198 0.00 -5.81 -5.52
C ILE A 198 -0.43 -6.96 -6.47
N PRO A 199 -0.97 -6.68 -7.65
CA PRO A 199 -1.22 -7.68 -8.68
C PRO A 199 0.10 -8.16 -9.29
N ALA A 200 0.16 -9.44 -9.69
CA ALA A 200 1.36 -10.06 -10.25
C ALA A 200 1.59 -9.76 -11.74
N ASP A 201 0.86 -8.82 -12.33
CA ASP A 201 0.97 -8.46 -13.74
C ASP A 201 2.32 -7.81 -14.10
N GLY A 202 3.02 -7.23 -13.13
CA GLY A 202 4.36 -6.67 -13.28
C GLY A 202 5.53 -7.66 -13.14
N GLY A 203 5.31 -8.88 -12.66
CA GLY A 203 6.42 -9.77 -12.27
C GLY A 203 7.21 -9.23 -11.07
N SER A 204 6.49 -8.84 -10.01
CA SER A 204 7.05 -8.16 -8.84
C SER A 204 7.44 -9.10 -7.71
N SER A 205 8.36 -8.64 -6.86
CA SER A 205 8.75 -9.32 -5.62
C SER A 205 8.36 -8.52 -4.38
N VAL A 206 8.08 -9.23 -3.29
CA VAL A 206 7.66 -8.64 -2.01
C VAL A 206 8.54 -9.16 -0.87
N SER A 207 9.07 -8.24 -0.07
CA SER A 207 9.78 -8.52 1.18
C SER A 207 9.10 -7.78 2.32
N LEU A 208 8.49 -8.51 3.25
CA LEU A 208 7.85 -7.95 4.44
C LEU A 208 8.61 -8.39 5.70
N LYS A 209 8.97 -7.41 6.54
CA LYS A 209 9.55 -7.62 7.87
C LYS A 209 8.89 -6.71 8.88
N ASN A 210 8.35 -7.25 9.97
CA ASN A 210 7.64 -6.46 10.99
C ASN A 210 6.52 -5.60 10.37
N VAL A 211 5.62 -6.22 9.62
CA VAL A 211 4.50 -5.54 8.97
C VAL A 211 3.19 -5.88 9.70
N TYR A 212 2.44 -4.84 10.05
CA TYR A 212 1.30 -4.94 10.95
C TYR A 212 0.02 -4.47 10.27
N PHE A 213 -1.05 -5.23 10.47
CA PHE A 213 -2.38 -4.93 9.92
C PHE A 213 -3.39 -4.79 11.06
N VAL A 214 -4.06 -3.64 11.14
CA VAL A 214 -5.08 -3.40 12.18
C VAL A 214 -6.31 -4.27 11.90
N ARG A 215 -6.57 -5.23 12.79
CA ARG A 215 -7.67 -6.19 12.66
C ARG A 215 -9.02 -5.48 12.58
N GLY A 216 -9.87 -5.94 11.66
CA GLY A 216 -11.22 -5.42 11.46
C GLY A 216 -11.31 -4.05 10.76
N SER A 217 -10.18 -3.47 10.36
CA SER A 217 -10.18 -2.15 9.70
C SER A 217 -10.34 -2.20 8.18
N PHE A 218 -10.09 -3.34 7.53
CA PHE A 218 -10.11 -3.47 6.06
C PHE A 218 -11.45 -3.97 5.54
N ARG A 219 -11.90 -3.43 4.39
CA ARG A 219 -13.16 -3.86 3.77
C ARG A 219 -13.09 -5.28 3.20
N TYR A 220 -11.97 -5.64 2.56
CA TYR A 220 -11.82 -6.91 1.86
C TYR A 220 -10.70 -7.79 2.43
N GLY A 221 -9.57 -7.21 2.81
CA GLY A 221 -8.48 -7.98 3.44
C GLY A 221 -7.26 -7.15 3.81
N ALA A 222 -6.38 -7.70 4.65
CA ALA A 222 -5.12 -7.05 4.98
C ALA A 222 -4.24 -6.83 3.74
N PHE A 223 -4.19 -7.82 2.85
CA PHE A 223 -3.45 -7.73 1.60
C PHE A 223 -4.15 -8.50 0.46
N SER A 224 -3.80 -8.16 -0.79
CA SER A 224 -4.15 -8.93 -1.99
C SER A 224 -2.94 -9.03 -2.92
N PHE A 225 -2.56 -10.27 -3.23
CA PHE A 225 -1.52 -10.59 -4.22
C PHE A 225 -2.15 -11.37 -5.36
N ASP A 226 -2.70 -10.63 -6.33
CA ASP A 226 -3.53 -11.21 -7.39
C ASP A 226 -2.70 -11.99 -8.40
N VAL A 227 -3.16 -13.19 -8.78
CA VAL A 227 -2.56 -13.96 -9.88
C VAL A 227 -3.04 -13.38 -11.20
N VAL A 228 -2.13 -12.86 -12.03
CA VAL A 228 -2.51 -12.24 -13.32
C VAL A 228 -1.79 -12.93 -14.47
N LYS A 229 -2.56 -13.45 -15.44
CA LYS A 229 -2.05 -14.19 -16.61
C LYS A 229 -1.11 -15.34 -16.20
N GLY A 230 -1.46 -16.07 -15.13
CA GLY A 230 -0.67 -17.18 -14.61
C GLY A 230 0.59 -16.80 -13.82
N ARG A 231 0.91 -15.50 -13.71
CA ARG A 231 2.04 -15.00 -12.91
C ARG A 231 1.62 -14.80 -11.45
N ARG A 232 2.56 -15.06 -10.54
CA ARG A 232 2.41 -14.89 -9.09
C ARG A 232 3.44 -13.91 -8.57
N ILE A 233 3.12 -13.23 -7.47
CA ILE A 233 4.09 -12.42 -6.74
C ILE A 233 5.19 -13.32 -6.17
N ASN A 234 6.45 -12.93 -6.35
CA ASN A 234 7.57 -13.61 -5.71
C ASN A 234 7.77 -13.09 -4.29
N ILE A 235 7.34 -13.84 -3.28
CA ILE A 235 7.52 -13.44 -1.88
C ILE A 235 8.95 -13.81 -1.46
N VAL A 236 9.82 -12.82 -1.31
CA VAL A 236 11.22 -13.02 -0.94
C VAL A 236 11.38 -13.15 0.57
N GLN A 237 10.63 -12.35 1.35
CA GLN A 237 10.67 -12.38 2.81
C GLN A 237 9.26 -12.23 3.40
N TRP A 238 8.99 -12.99 4.46
CA TRP A 238 7.74 -12.93 5.23
C TRP A 238 8.06 -13.14 6.71
N GLU A 239 8.54 -12.09 7.36
CA GLU A 239 9.04 -12.15 8.73
C GLU A 239 8.18 -11.26 9.63
N ASN A 240 7.65 -11.84 10.70
CA ASN A 240 6.87 -11.11 11.70
C ASN A 240 5.72 -10.26 11.09
N VAL A 241 5.00 -10.82 10.11
CA VAL A 241 3.79 -10.20 9.55
C VAL A 241 2.60 -10.57 10.44
N ARG A 242 1.92 -9.58 11.04
CA ARG A 242 0.95 -9.82 12.12
C ARG A 242 -0.32 -9.00 12.05
N TRP A 243 -1.37 -9.54 12.67
CA TRP A 243 -2.51 -8.75 13.11
C TRP A 243 -2.13 -7.90 14.33
N VAL A 244 -2.71 -6.71 14.44
CA VAL A 244 -2.69 -5.88 15.66
C VAL A 244 -4.10 -5.37 15.96
N THR A 245 -4.39 -5.07 17.22
CA THR A 245 -5.63 -4.40 17.62
C THR A 245 -5.29 -3.04 18.19
N ARG A 246 -5.99 -2.00 17.76
CA ARG A 246 -5.81 -0.65 18.29
C ARG A 246 -6.63 -0.49 19.58
N GLN A 247 -5.99 -0.02 20.64
CA GLN A 247 -6.63 0.33 21.91
C GLN A 247 -6.16 1.74 22.31
N GLY A 248 -6.96 2.75 21.95
CA GLY A 248 -6.56 4.15 22.05
C GLY A 248 -5.31 4.44 21.21
N ASP A 249 -4.26 4.93 21.86
CA ASP A 249 -2.97 5.27 21.24
C ASP A 249 -1.96 4.13 21.25
N ARG A 250 -2.40 2.91 21.63
CA ARG A 250 -1.55 1.73 21.70
C ARG A 250 -2.00 0.66 20.71
N LEU A 251 -1.05 -0.18 20.32
CA LEU A 251 -1.28 -1.37 19.52
C LEU A 251 -1.00 -2.61 20.36
N ILE A 252 -1.96 -3.53 20.36
CA ILE A 252 -1.80 -4.85 20.96
C ILE A 252 -1.43 -5.81 19.83
N VAL A 253 -0.27 -6.45 19.95
CA VAL A 253 0.18 -7.42 18.96
C VAL A 253 -0.65 -8.70 19.05
N GLY A 254 -1.16 -9.13 17.89
CA GLY A 254 -1.92 -10.36 17.74
C GLY A 254 -1.15 -11.45 17.00
N ASN A 255 -1.91 -12.40 16.47
CA ASN A 255 -1.39 -13.57 15.77
C ASN A 255 -0.61 -13.20 14.51
N GLN A 256 0.39 -14.03 14.19
CA GLN A 256 1.04 -13.99 12.89
C GLN A 256 0.06 -14.31 11.77
N ILE A 257 0.26 -13.65 10.64
CA ILE A 257 -0.44 -13.94 9.39
C ILE A 257 0.45 -14.92 8.61
N PRO A 258 -0.06 -16.10 8.20
CA PRO A 258 0.72 -17.04 7.40
C PRO A 258 1.15 -16.43 6.06
N ARG A 259 2.29 -16.90 5.56
CA ARG A 259 2.74 -16.59 4.20
C ARG A 259 1.73 -17.20 3.19
N PRO A 260 1.25 -16.43 2.21
CA PRO A 260 0.32 -16.91 1.18
C PRO A 260 1.01 -17.69 0.06
#